data_AF-A0A843J048-F1
#
_entry.id   AF-A0A843J048-F1
#
_cell.length_a   1.000
_cell.length_b   1.000
_cell.length_c   1.000
_cell.angle_alpha   90.00
_cell.angle_beta   90.00
_cell.angle_gamma   90.00
#
_symmetry.space_group_name_H-M   'P 1'
#
loop_
_entity.id
_entity.type
_entity.pdbx_description
1 polymer ?
#
loop_
_entity_poly.entity_id
_entity_poly.type
_entity_poly.pdbx_seq_one_letter_code
_entity_poly.pdbx_strand_id
1 'polypeptide(L)' 'LTGRTIVANIIMLGAVVRSSGIVSEEAIRKTVLDSVPKGTEDLNLKALNAGFELGAKDSQ' A
#
# COMPACT_ATOMS: atom_id res chain seq x y z
N LEU A 1 -9.18 -15.63 -4.05
CA LEU A 1 -8.86 -14.60 -3.03
C LEU A 1 -9.98 -13.56 -3.06
N THR A 2 -10.65 -13.31 -1.94
CA THR A 2 -11.75 -12.32 -1.89
C THR A 2 -11.19 -10.90 -1.78
N GLY A 3 -11.98 -9.87 -2.12
CA GLY A 3 -11.52 -8.47 -2.11
C GLY A 3 -10.98 -7.98 -0.77
N ARG A 4 -11.44 -8.56 0.37
CA ARG A 4 -10.93 -8.23 1.72
C ARG A 4 -9.45 -8.61 1.92
N THR A 5 -9.01 -9.74 1.37
CA THR A 5 -7.61 -10.18 1.51
C THR A 5 -6.67 -9.30 0.69
N ILE A 6 -7.10 -8.85 -0.50
CA ILE A 6 -6.30 -7.97 -1.36
C ILE A 6 -6.05 -6.62 -0.67
N VAL A 7 -7.11 -6.01 -0.11
CA VAL A 7 -7.00 -4.74 0.62
C VAL A 7 -6.02 -4.86 1.81
N ALA A 8 -6.09 -5.94 2.59
CA ALA A 8 -5.19 -6.16 3.72
C ALA A 8 -3.72 -6.25 3.28
N ASN A 9 -3.43 -6.95 2.17
CA ASN A 9 -2.07 -7.08 1.64
C ASN A 9 -1.50 -5.72 1.20
N ILE A 10 -2.32 -4.86 0.59
CA ILE A 10 -1.88 -3.52 0.17
C ILE A 10 -1.62 -2.61 1.38
N ILE A 11 -2.43 -2.71 2.44
CA ILE A 11 -2.16 -2.03 3.72
C ILE A 11 -0.81 -2.46 4.29
N MET A 12 -0.57 -3.77 4.37
CA MET A 12 0.71 -4.31 4.86
C MET A 12 1.89 -3.81 4.01
N LEU A 13 1.75 -3.82 2.69
CA LEU A 13 2.79 -3.34 1.77
C LEU A 13 3.13 -1.86 2.02
N GLY A 14 2.12 -1.01 2.21
CA GLY A 14 2.35 0.40 2.55
C GLY A 14 3.12 0.54 3.86
N ALA A 15 2.74 -0.21 4.90
CA ALA A 15 3.43 -0.16 6.19
C ALA A 15 4.91 -0.55 6.08
N VAL A 16 5.23 -1.62 5.35
CA VAL A 16 6.61 -2.08 5.14
C VAL A 16 7.43 -1.09 4.33
N VAL A 17 6.86 -0.50 3.27
CA VAL A 17 7.58 0.50 2.47
C VAL A 17 7.92 1.73 3.32
N ARG A 18 6.95 2.22 4.10
CA ARG A 18 7.17 3.39 4.95
C ARG A 18 8.17 3.12 6.06
N SER A 19 8.09 1.98 6.73
CA SER A 19 9.00 1.65 7.84
C SER A 19 10.42 1.33 7.38
N SER A 20 10.58 0.74 6.20
CA SER A 20 11.90 0.37 5.67
C SER A 20 12.62 1.52 4.96
N GLY A 21 11.89 2.43 4.30
CA GLY A 21 12.47 3.53 3.52
C GLY A 21 13.28 3.09 2.29
N ILE A 22 13.20 1.80 1.88
CA ILE A 22 14.00 1.24 0.78
C ILE A 22 13.50 1.72 -0.59
N VAL A 23 12.21 1.99 -0.71
CA VAL A 23 11.55 2.38 -1.96
C VAL A 23 10.77 3.68 -1.73
N SER A 24 10.73 4.57 -2.72
CA SER A 24 9.94 5.80 -2.62
C SER A 24 8.43 5.50 -2.67
N GLU A 25 7.63 6.35 -2.00
CA GLU A 25 6.17 6.24 -2.03
C GLU A 25 5.60 6.38 -3.45
N GLU A 26 6.22 7.20 -4.30
CA GLU A 26 5.82 7.36 -5.70
C GLU A 26 6.04 6.07 -6.51
N ALA A 27 7.20 5.43 -6.37
CA ALA A 27 7.51 4.21 -7.09
C ALA A 27 6.53 3.09 -6.73
N ILE A 28 6.23 2.90 -5.45
CA ILE A 28 5.29 1.85 -5.04
C ILE A 28 3.84 2.18 -5.45
N ARG A 29 3.43 3.46 -5.45
CA ARG A 29 2.10 3.86 -5.97
C ARG A 29 1.94 3.46 -7.42
N LYS A 30 2.95 3.73 -8.25
CA LYS A 30 2.95 3.32 -9.66
C LYS A 30 2.86 1.80 -9.80
N THR A 31 3.69 1.06 -9.07
CA THR A 31 3.67 -0.42 -9.11
C THR A 31 2.31 -0.99 -8.69
N VAL A 32 1.67 -0.42 -7.67
CA VAL A 32 0.33 -0.86 -7.23
C VAL A 32 -0.69 -0.61 -8.34
N LEU A 33 -0.71 0.57 -8.96
CA LEU A 33 -1.63 0.88 -10.07
C LEU A 33 -1.43 -0.04 -11.28
N ASP A 34 -0.19 -0.41 -11.58
CA ASP A 34 0.12 -1.33 -12.68
C ASP A 34 -0.27 -2.80 -12.37
N SER A 35 -0.45 -3.16 -11.10
CA SER A 35 -0.63 -4.55 -10.65
C SER A 35 -2.06 -4.91 -10.23
N VAL A 36 -2.90 -3.92 -9.87
CA VAL A 36 -4.25 -4.17 -9.35
C VAL A 36 -5.29 -4.29 -10.47
N PRO A 37 -6.42 -4.99 -10.25
CA PRO A 37 -7.50 -5.05 -11.23
C PRO A 37 -8.06 -3.67 -11.58
N LYS A 38 -8.41 -3.46 -12.84
CA LYS A 38 -9.07 -2.24 -13.30
C LYS A 38 -10.36 -1.98 -12.52
N GLY A 39 -10.61 -0.72 -12.18
CA GLY A 39 -11.76 -0.30 -11.38
C GLY A 39 -11.58 -0.46 -9.87
N THR A 40 -10.41 -0.91 -9.41
CA THR A 40 -10.07 -1.03 -7.97
C THR A 40 -8.95 -0.09 -7.52
N GLU A 41 -8.48 0.79 -8.41
CA GLU A 41 -7.30 1.65 -8.23
C GLU A 41 -7.45 2.54 -6.98
N ASP A 42 -8.57 3.23 -6.84
CA ASP A 42 -8.84 4.12 -5.70
C ASP A 42 -8.85 3.36 -4.36
N LEU A 43 -9.48 2.19 -4.33
CA LEU A 43 -9.52 1.34 -3.13
C LEU A 43 -8.11 0.90 -2.71
N ASN A 44 -7.28 0.49 -3.67
CA ASN A 44 -5.93 0.03 -3.38
C ASN A 44 -5.00 1.20 -3.03
N LEU A 45 -5.14 2.39 -3.65
CA LEU A 45 -4.38 3.57 -3.25
C LEU A 45 -4.72 4.02 -1.83
N LYS A 46 -6.01 3.97 -1.43
CA LYS A 46 -6.44 4.23 -0.05
C LYS A 46 -5.87 3.22 0.93
N ALA A 47 -5.89 1.94 0.56
CA ALA A 47 -5.27 0.88 1.35
C ALA A 47 -3.76 1.11 1.53
N LEU A 48 -3.05 1.49 0.46
CA LEU A 48 -1.61 1.76 0.50
C LEU A 48 -1.28 2.94 1.41
N ASN A 49 -2.07 4.02 1.31
CA ASN A 49 -1.95 5.19 2.20
C ASN A 49 -2.18 4.84 3.66
N ALA A 50 -3.21 4.05 3.97
CA ALA A 50 -3.43 3.56 5.33
C ALA A 50 -2.24 2.75 5.84
N GLY A 51 -1.60 1.97 4.97
CA GLY A 51 -0.33 1.32 5.25
C GLY A 51 0.78 2.30 5.62
N PHE A 52 1.00 3.35 4.81
CA PHE A 52 2.01 4.37 5.11
C PHE A 52 1.77 5.05 6.47
N GLU A 53 0.52 5.38 6.80
CA GLU A 53 0.17 5.96 8.09
C GLU A 53 0.49 5.03 9.27
N LEU A 54 0.32 3.71 9.09
CA LEU A 54 0.69 2.72 10.10
C LEU A 54 2.21 2.60 10.23
N GLY A 55 2.94 2.46 9.13
CA GLY A 55 4.40 2.31 9.14
C GLY A 55 5.15 3.54 9.65
N ALA A 56 4.55 4.73 9.56
CA ALA A 56 5.12 5.96 10.12
C ALA A 56 5.06 6.03 11.66
N LYS A 57 4.13 5.29 12.29
CA LYS A 57 3.96 5.29 13.76
C LYS A 57 5.00 4.44 14.49
N ASP A 58 5.60 3.46 13.81
CA ASP A 58 6.58 2.54 14.40
C ASP A 58 8.03 3.07 14.36
N SER A 59 8.27 4.24 13.76
CA SER A 59 9.60 4.89 13.73
C SER A 59 9.84 5.84 14.93
N GLN A 60 9.06 5.72 16.01
CA GLN A 60 9.22 6.46 17.26
C GLN A 60 9.72 5.56 18.39
#